data_AF-A0A9X6RLF2-F1
#
_entry.id   AF-A0A9X6RLF2-F1
#
_cell.length_a   1.000
_cell.length_b   1.000
_cell.length_c   1.000
_cell.angle_alpha   90.00
_cell.angle_beta   90.00
_cell.angle_gamma   90.00
#
_symmetry.space_group_name_H-M   'P 1'
#
loop_
_entity.id
_entity.type
_entity.pdbx_description
1 polymer ?
#
loop_
_entity_poly.entity_id
_entity_poly.type
_entity_poly.pdbx_seq_one_letter_code
_entity_poly.pdbx_strand_id
1 'polypeptide(L)'
;MDPPSEYILLDYEKEIFLDCFHDDGLLVMAKGLGLERIFLSFLKVYCDPGQLVLVLNTNADEEEYFIEELRQQKISALPKVVNNEVPVNS
;
A
#
# COMPACT_ATOMS: atom_id res chain seq x y z
N MET A 1 -18.51 17.28 -9.48
CA MET A 1 -17.42 16.28 -9.48
C MET A 1 -16.47 16.78 -8.43
N ASP A 2 -16.58 16.26 -7.21
CA ASP A 2 -15.65 16.60 -6.14
C ASP A 2 -14.25 16.16 -6.55
N PRO A 3 -13.19 16.92 -6.21
CA PRO A 3 -11.82 16.45 -6.39
C PRO A 3 -11.67 15.09 -5.69
N PRO A 4 -10.85 14.16 -6.21
CA PRO A 4 -10.56 12.93 -5.49
C PRO A 4 -10.04 13.34 -4.12
N SER A 5 -10.80 12.99 -3.08
CA SER A 5 -10.47 13.30 -1.70
C SER A 5 -9.05 12.81 -1.47
N GLU A 6 -8.14 13.73 -1.18
CA GLU A 6 -6.82 13.39 -0.67
C GLU A 6 -7.05 12.40 0.48
N TYR A 7 -6.58 11.15 0.32
CA TYR A 7 -6.85 10.06 1.26
C TYR A 7 -6.11 10.37 2.57
N ILE A 8 -6.78 11.09 3.46
CA ILE A 8 -6.25 11.44 4.78
C ILE A 8 -6.68 10.35 5.75
N LEU A 9 -5.70 9.69 6.38
CA LEU A 9 -5.94 8.74 7.46
C LEU A 9 -6.75 9.38 8.58
N LEU A 10 -7.69 8.63 9.15
CA LEU A 10 -8.39 9.01 10.38
C LEU A 10 -7.40 8.98 11.56
N ASP A 11 -7.71 9.66 12.66
CA ASP A 11 -6.74 9.80 13.75
C ASP A 11 -6.32 8.45 14.36
N TYR A 12 -7.27 7.52 14.52
CA TYR A 12 -6.94 6.16 14.97
C TYR A 12 -6.07 5.38 13.96
N GLU A 13 -6.24 5.64 12.65
CA GLU A 13 -5.46 4.98 11.61
C GLU A 13 -4.03 5.53 11.56
N LYS A 14 -3.86 6.83 11.83
CA LYS A 14 -2.54 7.45 11.98
C LYS A 14 -1.79 6.88 13.17
N GLU A 15 -2.46 6.72 14.31
CA GLU A 15 -1.87 6.12 15.51
C GLU A 15 -1.40 4.68 15.20
N ILE A 16 -2.28 3.84 14.63
CA ILE A 16 -1.92 2.48 14.21
C ILE A 16 -0.75 2.50 13.21
N PHE A 17 -0.78 3.39 12.21
CA PHE A 17 0.29 3.50 11.23
C PHE A 17 1.63 3.85 11.88
N LEU A 18 1.67 4.82 12.79
CA LEU A 18 2.88 5.24 13.49
C LEU A 18 3.42 4.12 14.37
N ASP A 19 2.57 3.43 15.12
CA ASP A 19 2.97 2.30 15.96
C ASP A 19 3.58 1.18 15.11
N CYS A 20 2.92 0.80 14.01
CA CYS A 20 3.44 -0.21 13.07
C CYS A 20 4.67 0.24 12.27
N PHE A 21 4.92 1.54 12.15
CA PHE A 21 6.09 2.06 11.44
C PHE A 21 7.35 2.04 12.32
N HIS A 22 7.18 2.19 13.64
CA HIS A 22 8.30 2.21 14.58
C HIS A 22 8.75 0.82 15.03
N ASP A 23 7.80 -0.11 15.17
CA ASP A 23 8.07 -1.45 15.70
C ASP A 23 7.61 -2.55 14.72
N ASP A 24 8.41 -3.61 14.60
CA ASP A 24 7.99 -4.82 13.89
C ASP A 24 6.82 -5.49 14.62
N GLY A 25 5.75 -5.84 13.89
CA GLY A 25 4.54 -6.37 14.54
C GLY A 25 3.53 -7.05 13.64
N LEU A 26 2.49 -7.60 14.28
CA LEU A 26 1.31 -8.19 13.65
C LEU A 26 0.07 -7.35 13.98
N LEU A 27 -0.52 -6.73 12.96
CA LEU A 27 -1.73 -5.94 13.09
C LEU A 27 -2.98 -6.81 12.85
N VAL A 28 -3.88 -6.88 13.83
CA VAL A 28 -5.16 -7.59 13.73
C VAL A 28 -6.30 -6.59 13.79
N MET A 29 -7.12 -6.54 12.74
CA MET A 29 -8.24 -5.60 12.62
C MET A 29 -9.52 -6.30 12.16
N ALA A 30 -10.67 -5.78 12.59
CA ALA A 30 -11.95 -6.19 12.05
C ALA A 30 -12.15 -5.68 10.62
N LYS A 31 -12.91 -6.43 9.80
CA LYS A 31 -13.26 -6.03 8.44
C LYS A 31 -13.98 -4.68 8.44
N GLY A 32 -13.57 -3.78 7.53
CA GLY A 32 -14.17 -2.45 7.38
C GLY A 32 -13.53 -1.35 8.24
N LEU A 33 -12.53 -1.67 9.07
CA LEU A 33 -11.81 -0.67 9.88
C LEU A 33 -10.70 0.06 9.12
N GLY A 34 -10.68 0.03 7.78
CA GLY A 34 -9.74 0.82 7.00
C GLY A 34 -8.32 0.27 6.88
N LEU A 35 -8.12 -1.05 7.06
CA LEU A 35 -6.82 -1.70 6.88
C LEU A 35 -6.17 -1.36 5.53
N GLU A 36 -6.97 -1.33 4.46
CA GLU A 36 -6.53 -0.96 3.11
C GLU A 36 -5.91 0.44 3.05
N ARG A 37 -6.45 1.42 3.79
CA ARG A 37 -5.92 2.79 3.84
C ARG A 37 -4.57 2.87 4.54
N ILE A 38 -4.47 2.17 5.67
CA ILE A 38 -3.22 2.08 6.45
C ILE A 38 -2.16 1.42 5.58
N PHE A 39 -2.50 0.30 4.94
CA PHE A 39 -1.58 -0.43 4.06
C PHE A 39 -1.13 0.40 2.85
N LEU A 40 -2.05 1.09 2.17
CA LEU A 40 -1.72 2.01 1.07
C LEU A 40 -0.76 3.12 1.52
N SER A 41 -0.89 3.60 2.76
CA SER A 41 0.02 4.60 3.33
C SER A 41 1.43 4.05 3.50
N PHE A 42 1.58 2.78 3.92
CA PHE A 42 2.89 2.10 3.94
C PHE A 42 3.48 1.98 2.55
N LEU A 43 2.70 1.51 1.56
CA LEU A 43 3.18 1.41 0.19
C LEU A 43 3.69 2.75 -0.32
N LYS A 44 2.95 3.84 -0.09
CA LYS A 44 3.35 5.19 -0.47
C LYS A 44 4.69 5.60 0.12
N VAL A 45 4.94 5.32 1.40
CA VAL A 45 6.21 5.65 2.06
C VAL A 45 7.38 4.89 1.44
N TYR A 46 7.18 3.64 1.06
CA TYR A 46 8.23 2.78 0.51
C TYR A 46 8.34 2.80 -1.01
N CYS A 47 7.43 3.48 -1.71
CA CYS A 47 7.51 3.79 -3.14
C CYS A 47 8.57 4.88 -3.43
N ASP A 48 9.81 4.62 -3.01
CA ASP A 48 10.99 5.44 -3.21
C ASP A 48 12.08 4.61 -3.91
N PRO A 49 12.82 5.17 -4.90
CA PRO A 49 13.86 4.43 -5.62
C PRO A 49 15.00 3.89 -4.74
N GLY A 50 15.20 4.44 -3.55
CA GLY A 50 16.21 4.00 -2.58
C GLY A 50 15.74 2.92 -1.62
N GLN A 51 14.50 2.43 -1.73
CA GLN A 51 13.90 1.45 -0.84
C GLN A 51 13.50 0.18 -1.60
N LEU A 52 13.53 -0.96 -0.91
CA LEU A 52 13.03 -2.24 -1.43
C LEU A 52 12.14 -2.89 -0.38
N VAL A 53 10.86 -3.08 -0.71
CA VAL A 53 9.88 -3.77 0.12
C VAL A 53 9.22 -4.88 -0.68
N LEU A 54 8.97 -6.01 -0.03
CA LEU A 54 8.26 -7.14 -0.60
C LEU A 54 6.90 -7.26 0.07
N VAL A 55 5.85 -7.17 -0.75
CA VAL A 55 4.48 -7.49 -0.35
C VAL A 55 4.21 -8.92 -0.77
N LEU A 56 3.71 -9.74 0.16
CA LEU A 56 3.46 -11.15 -0.07
C LEU A 56 1.97 -11.45 0.11
N ASN A 57 1.51 -12.53 -0.53
CA ASN A 57 0.16 -13.07 -0.36
C ASN A 57 -0.96 -12.09 -0.76
N THR A 58 -0.75 -11.32 -1.82
CA THR A 58 -1.78 -10.55 -2.51
C THR A 58 -2.46 -11.38 -3.59
N ASN A 59 -3.70 -11.02 -3.93
CA ASN A 59 -4.36 -11.47 -5.15
C ASN A 59 -4.35 -10.39 -6.24
N ALA A 60 -4.73 -10.76 -7.47
CA ALA A 60 -4.69 -9.86 -8.63
C ALA A 60 -5.57 -8.61 -8.47
N ASP A 61 -6.75 -8.75 -7.85
CA ASP A 61 -7.67 -7.62 -7.64
C ASP A 61 -7.07 -6.61 -6.64
N GLU A 62 -6.42 -7.10 -5.58
CA GLU A 62 -5.71 -6.26 -4.59
C GLU A 62 -4.53 -5.53 -5.23
N GLU A 63 -3.73 -6.24 -6.04
CA GLU A 63 -2.59 -5.67 -6.76
C GLU A 63 -3.01 -4.53 -7.68
N GLU A 64 -4.04 -4.76 -8.50
CA GLU A 64 -4.59 -3.73 -9.40
C GLU A 64 -5.12 -2.55 -8.60
N TYR A 65 -5.91 -2.79 -7.56
CA TYR A 65 -6.47 -1.75 -6.71
C TYR A 65 -5.39 -0.84 -6.12
N PHE A 66 -4.39 -1.39 -5.43
CA PHE A 66 -3.36 -0.59 -4.79
C PHE A 66 -2.48 0.16 -5.79
N ILE A 67 -2.16 -0.46 -6.94
CA ILE A 67 -1.35 0.20 -7.99
C ILE A 67 -2.12 1.36 -8.61
N GLU A 68 -3.41 1.21 -8.90
CA GLU A 68 -4.22 2.29 -9.46
C GLU A 68 -4.41 3.44 -8.46
N GLU A 69 -4.62 3.16 -7.18
CA GLU A 69 -4.68 4.19 -6.13
C GLU A 69 -3.36 4.98 -6.02
N LEU A 70 -2.21 4.31 -6.03
CA LEU A 70 -0.90 4.97 -6.04
C LEU A 70 -0.68 5.80 -7.31
N ARG A 71 -1.15 5.30 -8.46
CA ARG A 71 -1.09 6.02 -9.74
C ARG A 71 -1.94 7.29 -9.72
N GLN A 72 -3.15 7.23 -9.17
CA GLN A 72 -4.02 8.40 -9.00
C GLN A 72 -3.38 9.46 -8.10
N GLN A 73 -2.63 9.03 -7.08
CA GLN A 73 -1.82 9.90 -6.22
C GLN A 73 -0.51 10.40 -6.86
N LYS A 74 -0.26 10.06 -8.13
CA LYS A 74 0.93 10.48 -8.91
C LYS A 74 2.26 10.04 -8.29
N ILE A 75 2.28 8.88 -7.64
CA ILE A 75 3.51 8.27 -7.13
C ILE A 75 4.39 7.82 -8.30
N SER A 76 5.67 8.21 -8.29
CA SER A 76 6.59 8.02 -9.41
C SER A 76 7.16 6.60 -9.50
N ALA A 77 7.39 5.94 -8.36
CA ALA A 77 7.96 4.60 -8.28
C ALA A 77 6.88 3.60 -7.87
N LEU A 78 6.08 3.13 -8.84
CA LEU A 78 5.01 2.17 -8.57
C LEU A 78 5.57 0.77 -8.23
N PRO A 79 4.91 0.02 -7.33
CA PRO A 79 5.27 -1.38 -7.05
C PRO A 79 5.21 -2.24 -8.31
N LYS A 80 6.09 -3.24 -8.39
CA LYS A 80 6.09 -4.23 -9.47
C LYS A 80 5.50 -5.54 -8.97
N VAL A 81 4.54 -6.09 -9.71
CA VAL A 81 4.00 -7.43 -9.46
C VAL A 81 4.97 -8.48 -9.97
N VAL A 82 5.29 -9.46 -9.11
CA VAL A 82 6.16 -10.59 -9.44
C VAL A 82 5.40 -11.88 -9.15
N ASN A 83 4.95 -12.56 -10.20
CA ASN A 83 4.24 -13.84 -10.10
C ASN A 83 4.86 -14.87 -11.07
N ASN A 84 4.42 -16.13 -11.01
CA ASN A 84 4.91 -17.21 -11.88
C ASN A 84 4.51 -17.05 -13.36
N GLU A 85 3.66 -16.08 -13.69
CA GLU A 85 3.21 -15.79 -15.06
C GLU A 85 4.12 -14.77 -15.76
N VAL A 86 4.97 -14.07 -15.01
CA VAL A 86 5.99 -13.18 -15.57
C VAL A 86 7.23 -14.01 -15.91
N PRO A 87 7.56 -14.24 -17.20
CA PRO A 87 8.81 -14.89 -17.55
C PRO A 87 9.99 -14.02 -17.09
N VAL A 88 11.00 -14.66 -16.49
CA VAL A 88 12.30 -14.04 -16.20
C VAL A 88 12.96 -13.77 -17.54
N ASN A 89 12.71 -12.61 -18.15
CA ASN A 89 13.32 -12.31 -19.44
C ASN A 89 14.81 -12.02 -19.28
N SER A 90 15.56 -12.81 -20.06
CA SER A 90 16.99 -12.70 -20.39
C SER A 90 17.33 -11.39 -21.11
#